data_AF-A0A5E4N4M1-F1
#
_entry.id   AF-A0A5E4N4M1-F1
#
_cell.length_a   1.000
_cell.length_b   1.000
_cell.length_c   1.000
_cell.angle_alpha   90.00
_cell.angle_beta   90.00
_cell.angle_gamma   90.00
#
_symmetry.space_group_name_H-M   'P 1'
#
loop_
_entity.id
_entity.type
_entity.pdbx_description
1 polymer ?
#
loop_
_entity_poly.entity_id
_entity_poly.type
_entity_poly.pdbx_seq_one_letter_code
_entity_poly.pdbx_strand_id
1 'polypeptide(L)'
;MKAVNMLLRYAPSHTKVSIKVIKNIPTASGLGSGSSDAGAVIRTLGKLWEIDRSILNEIALNVGADVPASIDSKPVFVKGIGEELHPIQKFSSPIDVVLIKPKRKFLSTPEVYSKHQGKFSEPIKWNDELDLLKFIQNTRNDLQETAISLVPEIQDMISSLELQNGCIFARM
;
A
#
# COMPACT_ATOMS: atom_id res chain seq x y z
N MET A 1 -0.01 17.53 -1.96
CA MET A 1 -0.68 18.70 -2.59
C MET A 1 -1.95 18.33 -3.35
N LYS A 2 -1.95 17.29 -4.21
CA LYS A 2 -3.14 16.89 -4.98
C LYS A 2 -4.40 16.68 -4.12
N ALA A 3 -4.32 15.85 -3.07
CA ALA A 3 -5.44 15.60 -2.16
C ALA A 3 -5.99 16.89 -1.51
N VAL A 4 -5.10 17.76 -1.02
CA VAL A 4 -5.46 19.04 -0.38
C VAL A 4 -6.22 19.94 -1.35
N ASN A 5 -5.71 20.11 -2.57
CA ASN A 5 -6.34 20.95 -3.59
C ASN A 5 -7.75 20.48 -3.95
N MET A 6 -7.99 19.17 -3.94
CA MET A 6 -9.31 18.60 -4.18
C MET A 6 -10.25 18.83 -2.99
N LEU A 7 -9.76 18.63 -1.77
CA LEU A 7 -10.55 18.82 -0.53
C LEU A 7 -10.90 20.29 -0.27
N LEU A 8 -10.06 21.25 -0.68
CA LEU A 8 -10.31 22.69 -0.46
C LEU A 8 -11.63 23.18 -1.07
N ARG A 9 -12.18 22.48 -2.06
CA ARG A 9 -13.51 22.77 -2.65
C ARG A 9 -14.67 22.59 -1.67
N TYR A 10 -14.43 21.83 -0.61
CA TYR A 10 -15.41 21.52 0.44
C TYR A 10 -15.07 22.23 1.76
N ALA A 11 -13.99 23.03 1.78
CA ALA A 11 -13.61 23.76 2.97
C ALA A 11 -14.55 24.95 3.21
N PRO A 12 -14.75 25.36 4.48
CA PRO A 12 -15.41 26.62 4.81
C PRO A 12 -14.74 27.81 4.12
N SER A 13 -15.50 28.89 3.89
CA SER A 13 -14.99 30.10 3.22
C SER A 13 -13.75 30.66 3.92
N HIS A 14 -12.76 31.10 3.13
CA HIS A 14 -11.48 31.67 3.60
C HIS A 14 -10.58 30.73 4.43
N THR A 15 -10.81 29.42 4.39
CA THR A 15 -9.95 28.44 5.08
C THR A 15 -8.53 28.44 4.50
N LYS A 16 -7.54 28.50 5.39
CA LYS A 16 -6.13 28.23 5.09
C LYS A 16 -5.70 26.98 5.83
N VAL A 17 -4.99 26.09 5.14
CA VAL A 17 -4.50 24.83 5.71
C VAL A 17 -2.98 24.79 5.62
N SER A 18 -2.33 24.44 6.73
CA SER A 18 -0.91 24.09 6.76
C SER A 18 -0.79 22.62 7.14
N ILE A 19 -0.04 21.85 6.36
CA ILE A 19 0.15 20.41 6.57
C ILE A 19 1.63 20.14 6.71
N LYS A 20 2.00 19.52 7.83
CA LYS A 20 3.33 18.99 8.08
C LYS A 20 3.26 17.48 8.14
N VAL A 21 3.98 16.81 7.24
CA VAL A 21 4.10 15.34 7.24
C VAL A 21 5.44 14.97 7.85
N ILE A 22 5.43 14.10 8.86
CA ILE A 22 6.64 13.51 9.43
C ILE A 22 6.82 12.13 8.80
N LYS A 23 7.89 11.96 8.01
CA LYS A 23 8.14 10.72 7.26
C LYS A 23 8.92 9.73 8.11
N ASN A 24 8.23 8.70 8.60
CA ASN A 24 8.87 7.54 9.24
C ASN A 24 9.01 6.35 8.28
N ILE A 25 8.22 6.33 7.21
CA ILE A 25 8.28 5.30 6.17
C ILE A 25 9.24 5.78 5.08
N PRO A 26 10.29 5.01 4.73
CA PRO A 26 11.20 5.37 3.66
C PRO A 26 10.44 5.73 2.38
N THR A 27 10.83 6.82 1.74
CA THR A 27 10.27 7.16 0.44
C THR A 27 10.68 6.11 -0.58
N ALA A 28 9.76 5.79 -1.49
CA ALA A 28 10.07 4.96 -2.64
C ALA A 28 10.58 3.57 -2.19
N SER A 29 9.75 2.85 -1.43
CA SER A 29 10.07 1.52 -0.89
C SER A 29 8.99 0.47 -1.16
N GLY A 30 8.00 0.78 -2.00
CA GLY A 30 6.84 -0.09 -2.21
C GLY A 30 5.83 -0.11 -1.05
N LEU A 31 6.09 0.60 0.06
CA LEU A 31 5.25 0.58 1.27
C LEU A 31 4.07 1.55 1.25
N GLY A 32 3.68 2.08 0.10
CA GLY A 32 2.53 3.02 0.01
C GLY A 32 2.71 4.33 0.79
N SER A 33 3.95 4.76 1.05
CA SER A 33 4.28 5.92 1.91
C SER A 33 3.57 7.22 1.49
N GLY A 34 3.46 7.49 0.18
CA GLY A 34 2.74 8.67 -0.34
C GLY A 34 1.21 8.54 -0.25
N SER A 35 0.70 7.34 -0.51
CA SER A 35 -0.73 7.03 -0.41
C SER A 35 -1.21 7.08 1.04
N SER A 36 -0.38 6.64 1.98
CA SER A 36 -0.61 6.78 3.42
C SER A 36 -0.70 8.23 3.87
N ASP A 37 0.21 9.10 3.39
CA ASP A 37 0.12 10.54 3.67
C ASP A 37 -1.18 11.15 3.13
N ALA A 38 -1.53 10.80 1.88
CA ALA A 38 -2.76 11.28 1.25
C ALA A 38 -4.02 10.79 1.99
N GLY A 39 -4.07 9.51 2.34
CA GLY A 39 -5.15 8.91 3.12
C GLY A 39 -5.30 9.57 4.49
N ALA A 40 -4.19 9.89 5.16
CA ALA A 40 -4.20 10.63 6.43
C ALA A 40 -4.75 12.06 6.27
N VAL A 41 -4.35 12.78 5.22
CA VAL A 41 -4.88 14.11 4.91
C VAL A 41 -6.38 14.06 4.60
N ILE A 42 -6.81 13.12 3.74
CA ILE A 42 -8.22 12.94 3.35
C ILE A 42 -9.07 12.61 4.57
N ARG A 43 -8.64 11.65 5.40
CA ARG A 43 -9.34 11.28 6.65
C ARG A 43 -9.44 12.46 7.60
N THR A 44 -8.35 13.21 7.78
CA THR A 44 -8.30 14.32 8.76
C THR A 44 -9.16 15.50 8.32
N LEU A 45 -8.99 15.97 7.09
CA LEU A 45 -9.75 17.11 6.59
C LEU A 45 -11.20 16.75 6.29
N GLY A 46 -11.47 15.54 5.81
CA GLY A 46 -12.82 15.03 5.62
C GLY A 46 -13.62 15.01 6.92
N LYS A 47 -12.99 14.59 8.03
CA LYS A 47 -13.59 14.68 9.36
C LYS A 47 -13.78 16.13 9.82
N LEU A 48 -12.78 16.99 9.60
CA LEU A 48 -12.82 18.39 10.04
C LEU A 48 -13.89 19.23 9.33
N TRP A 49 -14.14 18.94 8.05
CA TRP A 49 -15.10 19.66 7.21
C TRP A 49 -16.39 18.86 6.95
N GLU A 50 -16.60 17.78 7.70
CA GLU A 50 -17.80 16.94 7.64
C GLU A 50 -18.15 16.49 6.21
N ILE A 51 -17.14 16.16 5.41
CA ILE A 51 -17.30 15.73 4.03
C ILE A 51 -17.83 14.29 4.01
N ASP A 52 -18.86 14.07 3.19
CA ASP A 52 -19.43 12.75 2.97
C ASP A 52 -18.39 11.71 2.52
N ARG A 53 -18.54 10.48 3.05
CA ARG A 53 -17.57 9.41 2.77
C ARG A 53 -17.49 9.04 1.29
N SER A 54 -18.58 9.12 0.55
CA SER A 54 -18.61 8.87 -0.90
C SER A 54 -17.68 9.83 -1.66
N ILE A 55 -17.70 11.11 -1.31
CA ILE A 55 -16.84 12.15 -1.88
C ILE A 55 -15.37 11.90 -1.52
N LEU A 56 -15.09 11.52 -0.26
CA LEU A 56 -13.72 11.20 0.16
C LEU A 56 -13.14 10.01 -0.62
N ASN A 57 -13.95 8.97 -0.88
CA ASN A 57 -13.54 7.82 -1.69
C ASN A 57 -13.26 8.23 -3.15
N GLU A 58 -14.10 9.07 -3.74
CA GLU A 58 -13.90 9.60 -5.09
C GLU A 58 -12.61 10.42 -5.18
N ILE A 59 -12.38 11.33 -4.23
CA ILE A 59 -11.14 12.11 -4.15
C ILE A 59 -9.94 11.18 -4.01
N ALA A 60 -10.00 10.18 -3.14
CA ALA A 60 -8.92 9.23 -2.95
C ALA A 60 -8.55 8.49 -4.23
N LEU A 61 -9.53 7.91 -4.92
CA LEU A 61 -9.29 7.19 -6.17
C LEU A 61 -8.66 8.10 -7.24
N ASN A 62 -9.12 9.35 -7.33
CA ASN A 62 -8.53 10.36 -8.21
C ASN A 62 -7.10 10.74 -7.82
N VAL A 63 -6.73 10.69 -6.54
CA VAL A 63 -5.36 10.97 -6.09
C VAL A 63 -4.44 9.82 -6.50
N GLY A 64 -4.84 8.57 -6.27
CA GLY A 64 -4.12 7.38 -6.71
C GLY A 64 -4.76 6.05 -6.25
N ALA A 65 -4.41 4.96 -6.93
CA ALA A 65 -4.94 3.61 -6.72
C ALA A 65 -4.88 3.09 -5.27
N ASP A 66 -3.77 3.35 -4.56
CA ASP A 66 -3.61 2.85 -3.18
C ASP A 66 -4.20 3.79 -2.10
N VAL A 67 -4.69 4.97 -2.49
CA VAL A 67 -5.17 5.99 -1.55
C VAL A 67 -6.50 5.58 -0.89
N PRO A 68 -7.49 4.98 -1.60
CA PRO A 68 -8.71 4.48 -0.97
C PRO A 68 -8.44 3.55 0.22
N ALA A 69 -7.54 2.57 0.04
CA ALA A 69 -7.13 1.64 1.09
C ALA A 69 -6.44 2.36 2.28
N SER A 70 -5.78 3.49 2.02
CA SER A 70 -5.04 4.26 3.02
C SER A 70 -5.93 5.17 3.89
N ILE A 71 -7.20 5.42 3.50
CA ILE A 71 -8.09 6.32 4.24
C ILE A 71 -8.35 5.80 5.66
N ASP A 72 -8.67 4.52 5.82
CA ASP A 72 -9.07 3.99 7.13
C ASP A 72 -7.89 3.57 8.00
N SER A 73 -6.70 3.44 7.42
CA SER A 73 -5.49 2.96 8.12
C SER A 73 -5.73 1.60 8.81
N LYS A 74 -6.50 0.72 8.16
CA LYS A 74 -6.84 -0.63 8.62
C LYS A 74 -6.51 -1.66 7.53
N PRO A 75 -6.23 -2.92 7.89
CA PRO A 75 -6.06 -4.00 6.92
C PRO A 75 -7.29 -4.14 6.02
N VAL A 76 -7.05 -4.25 4.72
CA VAL A 76 -8.10 -4.32 3.70
C VAL A 76 -7.61 -5.20 2.55
N PHE A 77 -8.48 -6.05 2.05
CA PHE A 77 -8.27 -6.78 0.81
C PHE A 77 -8.76 -5.91 -0.36
N VAL A 78 -7.88 -5.67 -1.33
CA VAL A 78 -8.12 -4.74 -2.43
C VAL A 78 -8.27 -5.51 -3.73
N LYS A 79 -9.27 -5.16 -4.54
CA LYS A 79 -9.47 -5.65 -5.91
C LYS A 79 -9.53 -4.51 -6.91
N GLY A 80 -9.47 -4.86 -8.19
CA GLY A 80 -9.46 -3.91 -9.29
C GLY A 80 -8.20 -3.06 -9.28
N ILE A 81 -8.36 -1.78 -9.59
CA ILE A 81 -7.34 -0.74 -9.49
C ILE A 81 -7.34 -0.02 -8.12
N GLY A 82 -8.06 -0.54 -7.11
CA GLY A 82 -8.18 0.08 -5.79
C GLY A 82 -9.59 0.58 -5.42
N GLU A 83 -10.56 0.37 -6.30
CA GLU A 83 -11.96 0.78 -6.16
C GLU A 83 -12.79 -0.21 -5.32
N GLU A 84 -12.39 -1.48 -5.27
CA GLU A 84 -13.07 -2.53 -4.51
C GLU A 84 -12.30 -2.85 -3.23
N LEU A 85 -12.83 -2.40 -2.09
CA LEU A 85 -12.22 -2.56 -0.77
C LEU A 85 -13.06 -3.50 0.10
N HIS A 86 -12.44 -4.59 0.56
CA HIS A 86 -13.03 -5.55 1.48
C HIS A 86 -12.28 -5.52 2.83
N PRO A 87 -12.84 -4.90 3.89
CA PRO A 87 -12.18 -4.84 5.19
C PRO A 87 -11.88 -6.24 5.73
N ILE A 88 -10.67 -6.45 6.24
CA ILE A 88 -10.28 -7.73 6.86
C ILE A 88 -10.63 -7.64 8.35
N GLN A 89 -11.62 -8.42 8.80
CA GLN A 89 -12.11 -8.32 10.18
C GLN A 89 -11.27 -9.13 11.18
N LYS A 90 -10.74 -10.27 10.72
CA LYS A 90 -9.94 -11.19 11.55
C LYS A 90 -8.48 -11.11 11.13
N PHE A 91 -7.76 -10.18 11.75
CA PHE A 91 -6.30 -10.15 11.68
C PHE A 91 -5.76 -10.80 12.96
N SER A 92 -5.36 -12.06 12.85
CA SER A 92 -4.92 -12.88 14.00
C SER A 92 -3.53 -12.47 14.50
N SER A 93 -3.50 -11.79 15.66
CA SER A 93 -2.32 -11.58 16.53
C SER A 93 -1.12 -10.84 15.91
N PRO A 94 -0.18 -10.30 16.72
CA PRO A 94 0.92 -9.51 16.17
C PRO A 94 1.83 -10.38 15.31
N ILE A 95 2.08 -9.94 14.09
CA ILE A 95 3.12 -10.49 13.23
C ILE A 95 4.30 -9.53 13.36
N ASP A 96 5.42 -10.02 13.88
CA ASP A 96 6.67 -9.27 13.82
C ASP A 96 7.13 -9.22 12.37
N VAL A 97 7.21 -8.01 11.81
CA VAL A 97 7.60 -7.80 10.41
C VAL A 97 8.96 -7.12 10.36
N VAL A 98 9.88 -7.73 9.63
CA VAL A 98 11.18 -7.12 9.29
C VAL A 98 11.09 -6.55 7.88
N LEU A 99 11.40 -5.26 7.74
CA LEU A 99 11.45 -4.57 6.46
C LEU A 99 12.91 -4.33 6.05
N ILE A 100 13.29 -4.84 4.88
CA ILE A 100 14.60 -4.62 4.26
C ILE A 100 14.42 -3.87 2.94
N LYS A 101 15.30 -2.90 2.70
CA LYS A 101 15.32 -2.10 1.46
C LYS A 101 16.63 -2.33 0.71
N PRO A 102 16.60 -2.63 -0.61
CA PRO A 102 17.78 -2.64 -1.47
C PRO A 102 18.57 -1.33 -1.40
N LYS A 103 19.91 -1.41 -1.31
CA LYS A 103 20.76 -0.22 -1.21
C LYS A 103 21.15 0.34 -2.57
N ARG A 104 21.28 -0.52 -3.59
CA ARG A 104 21.97 -0.16 -4.84
C ARG A 104 21.09 0.61 -5.82
N LYS A 105 19.83 0.21 -5.98
CA LYS A 105 18.92 0.78 -6.97
C LYS A 105 17.51 0.88 -6.42
N PHE A 106 16.89 2.03 -6.65
CA PHE A 106 15.46 2.21 -6.45
C PHE A 106 14.70 1.74 -7.71
N LEU A 107 13.61 1.00 -7.50
CA LEU A 107 12.68 0.61 -8.56
C LEU A 107 11.39 1.40 -8.46
N SER A 108 11.06 2.13 -9.52
CA SER A 108 9.76 2.79 -9.61
C SER A 108 8.67 1.80 -10.03
N THR A 109 7.45 1.96 -9.50
CA THR A 109 6.30 1.13 -9.89
C THR A 109 6.13 1.08 -11.42
N PRO A 110 6.13 2.22 -12.16
CA PRO A 110 6.00 2.17 -13.62
C PRO A 110 7.11 1.39 -14.33
N GLU A 111 8.35 1.46 -13.84
CA GLU A 111 9.47 0.71 -14.41
C GLU A 111 9.23 -0.80 -14.30
N VAL A 112 8.87 -1.29 -13.11
CA VAL A 112 8.64 -2.72 -12.88
C VAL A 112 7.47 -3.23 -13.73
N TYR A 113 6.35 -2.51 -13.77
CA TYR A 113 5.20 -2.87 -14.62
C TYR A 113 5.57 -2.87 -16.11
N SER A 114 6.33 -1.89 -16.59
CA SER A 114 6.74 -1.80 -18.01
C SER A 114 7.67 -2.94 -18.45
N LYS A 115 8.37 -3.56 -17.49
CA LYS A 115 9.31 -4.65 -17.73
C LYS A 115 8.71 -6.02 -17.45
N HIS A 116 7.51 -6.08 -16.87
CA HIS A 116 6.82 -7.33 -16.62
C HIS A 116 6.32 -7.93 -17.94
N GLN A 117 6.79 -9.14 -18.25
CA GLN A 117 6.41 -9.89 -19.47
C GLN A 117 5.59 -11.15 -19.16
N GLY A 118 5.41 -11.47 -17.87
CA GLY A 118 4.65 -12.64 -17.43
C GLY A 118 3.15 -12.42 -17.52
N LYS A 119 2.39 -13.51 -17.35
CA LYS A 119 0.96 -13.41 -17.06
C LYS A 119 0.80 -13.11 -15.57
N PHE A 120 -0.11 -12.18 -15.26
CA PHE A 120 -0.60 -12.02 -13.90
C PHE A 120 -1.32 -13.30 -13.46
N SER A 121 -1.20 -13.61 -12.17
CA SER A 121 -1.94 -14.69 -11.54
C SER A 121 -3.44 -14.42 -11.58
N GLU A 122 -4.23 -15.48 -11.48
CA GLU A 122 -5.67 -15.34 -11.34
C GLU A 122 -6.01 -14.53 -10.08
N PRO A 123 -7.08 -13.70 -10.10
CA PRO A 123 -7.46 -12.89 -8.96
C PRO A 123 -7.59 -13.72 -7.69
N ILE A 124 -6.88 -13.27 -6.66
CA ILE A 124 -6.90 -13.88 -5.34
C ILE A 124 -8.32 -13.85 -4.76
N LYS A 125 -8.78 -14.97 -4.22
CA LYS A 125 -10.06 -15.10 -3.50
C LYS A 125 -9.80 -15.11 -2.00
N TRP A 126 -10.02 -13.97 -1.34
CA TRP A 126 -9.92 -13.85 0.11
C TRP A 126 -11.25 -14.18 0.81
N ASN A 127 -11.17 -14.82 1.97
CA ASN A 127 -12.25 -14.91 2.93
C ASN A 127 -11.69 -14.77 4.36
N ASP A 128 -12.46 -14.16 5.26
CA ASP A 128 -12.03 -13.84 6.63
C ASP A 128 -11.90 -15.07 7.56
N GLU A 129 -12.24 -16.27 7.08
CA GLU A 129 -12.04 -17.52 7.83
C GLU A 129 -10.65 -18.14 7.58
N LEU A 130 -9.94 -17.67 6.54
CA LEU A 130 -8.58 -18.13 6.24
C LEU A 130 -7.58 -17.60 7.26
N ASP A 131 -6.62 -18.47 7.60
CA ASP A 131 -5.40 -18.05 8.28
C ASP A 131 -4.58 -17.17 7.32
N LEU A 132 -4.42 -15.89 7.67
CA LEU A 132 -3.77 -14.90 6.81
C LEU A 132 -2.33 -15.29 6.43
N LEU A 133 -1.56 -15.83 7.38
CA LEU A 133 -0.16 -16.18 7.14
C LEU A 133 -0.05 -17.35 6.18
N LYS A 134 -0.81 -18.42 6.44
CA LYS A 134 -0.90 -19.58 5.53
C LYS A 134 -1.41 -19.16 4.15
N PHE A 135 -2.37 -18.24 4.11
CA PHE A 135 -2.89 -17.73 2.86
C PHE A 135 -1.81 -16.99 2.06
N ILE A 136 -1.12 -16.02 2.68
CA ILE A 136 -0.07 -15.25 2.03
C ILE A 136 1.05 -16.18 1.54
N GLN A 137 1.46 -17.18 2.32
CA GLN A 137 2.45 -18.19 1.92
C GLN A 137 2.06 -18.92 0.62
N ASN A 138 0.76 -19.13 0.37
CA ASN A 138 0.25 -19.80 -0.83
C ASN A 138 -0.09 -18.84 -2.00
N THR A 139 0.11 -17.53 -1.83
CA THR A 139 -0.02 -16.55 -2.92
C THR A 139 1.34 -16.24 -3.54
N ARG A 140 1.39 -15.38 -4.57
CA ARG A 140 2.64 -14.85 -5.13
C ARG A 140 2.57 -13.34 -5.27
N ASN A 141 3.73 -12.70 -5.32
CA ASN A 141 3.85 -11.35 -5.86
C ASN A 141 4.32 -11.48 -7.32
N ASP A 142 3.42 -11.26 -8.28
CA ASP A 142 3.68 -11.43 -9.71
C ASP A 142 4.81 -10.52 -10.23
N LEU A 143 5.09 -9.41 -9.53
CA LEU A 143 6.15 -8.48 -9.90
C LEU A 143 7.52 -8.84 -9.32
N GLN A 144 7.60 -9.81 -8.39
CA GLN A 144 8.84 -10.14 -7.71
C GLN A 144 9.93 -10.61 -8.68
N GLU A 145 9.62 -11.53 -9.60
CA GLU A 145 10.60 -12.03 -10.57
C GLU A 145 11.14 -10.92 -11.47
N THR A 146 10.27 -10.01 -11.90
CA THR A 146 10.67 -8.83 -12.69
C THR A 146 11.54 -7.89 -11.87
N ALA A 147 11.20 -7.64 -10.61
CA ALA A 147 12.01 -6.81 -9.74
C ALA A 147 13.39 -7.42 -9.46
N ILE A 148 13.48 -8.74 -9.24
CA ILE A 148 14.74 -9.47 -9.08
C ILE A 148 15.60 -9.37 -10.34
N SER A 149 15.01 -9.50 -11.53
CA SER A 149 15.73 -9.32 -12.81
C SER A 149 16.35 -7.92 -12.94
N LEU A 150 15.65 -6.88 -12.45
CA LEU A 150 16.14 -5.51 -12.48
C LEU A 150 17.11 -5.18 -11.34
N VAL A 151 16.97 -5.83 -10.18
CA VAL A 151 17.78 -5.64 -8.97
C VAL A 151 18.01 -7.00 -8.28
N PRO A 152 19.07 -7.74 -8.67
CA PRO A 152 19.34 -9.08 -8.12
C PRO A 152 19.58 -9.11 -6.61
N GLU A 153 19.98 -7.99 -6.00
CA GLU A 153 20.11 -7.81 -4.54
C GLU A 153 18.83 -8.21 -3.79
N ILE A 154 17.65 -8.09 -4.42
CA ILE A 154 16.37 -8.50 -3.83
C ILE A 154 16.36 -10.01 -3.54
N GLN A 155 16.89 -10.84 -4.44
CA GLN A 155 16.96 -12.28 -4.23
C GLN A 155 17.90 -12.61 -3.06
N ASP A 156 19.07 -11.97 -3.01
CA ASP A 156 20.03 -12.16 -1.91
C ASP A 156 19.40 -11.80 -0.55
N MET A 157 18.60 -10.72 -0.51
CA MET A 157 17.88 -10.27 0.68
C MET A 157 16.80 -11.27 1.13
N ILE A 158 15.98 -11.75 0.20
CA ILE A 158 14.95 -12.77 0.49
C ILE A 158 15.61 -14.04 1.04
N SER A 159 16.61 -14.58 0.33
CA SER A 159 17.32 -15.78 0.76
C SER A 159 18.05 -15.59 2.10
N SER A 160 18.62 -14.40 2.36
CA SER A 160 19.24 -14.11 3.65
C SER A 160 18.23 -14.08 4.80
N LEU A 161 17.01 -13.56 4.57
CA LEU A 161 15.93 -13.56 5.56
C LEU A 161 15.43 -14.97 5.85
N GLU A 162 15.20 -15.78 4.82
CA GLU A 162 14.72 -17.17 4.94
C GLU A 162 15.68 -18.06 5.73
N LEU A 163 16.98 -17.77 5.70
CA LEU A 163 18.00 -18.46 6.48
C LEU A 163 18.02 -18.08 7.97
N GLN A 164 17.32 -17.01 8.38
CA GLN A 164 17.30 -16.59 9.78
C GLN A 164 16.39 -17.49 10.61
N ASN A 165 16.87 -17.88 11.79
CA ASN A 165 16.05 -18.60 12.77
C ASN A 165 14.82 -17.76 13.13
N GLY A 166 13.63 -18.34 12.97
CA GLY A 166 12.35 -17.69 13.25
C GLY A 166 11.73 -16.95 12.07
N CYS A 167 12.39 -16.91 10.90
CA CYS A 167 11.72 -16.45 9.68
C CYS A 167 10.67 -17.49 9.27
N ILE A 168 9.39 -17.09 9.28
CA ILE A 168 8.28 -17.97 8.85
C ILE A 168 8.08 -17.86 7.33
N PHE A 169 8.37 -16.69 6.76
CA PHE A 169 8.08 -16.36 5.37
C PHE A 169 8.78 -15.05 4.98
N ALA A 170 9.34 -14.97 3.77
CA ALA A 170 9.90 -13.75 3.20
C ALA A 170 9.44 -13.55 1.75
N ARG A 171 9.19 -12.30 1.37
CA ARG A 171 8.79 -11.90 0.01
C ARG A 171 9.08 -10.41 -0.19
N MET A 172 9.19 -9.98 -1.45
CA MET A 172 9.08 -8.58 -1.83
C MET A 172 7.63 -8.07 -1.74
#